data_AF-A0A3D3ACX1-F1
#
_entry.id   AF-A0A3D3ACX1-F1
#
_cell.length_a   1.000
_cell.length_b   1.000
_cell.length_c   1.000
_cell.angle_alpha   90.00
_cell.angle_beta   90.00
_cell.angle_gamma   90.00
#
_symmetry.space_group_name_H-M   'P 1'
#
loop_
_entity.id
_entity.type
_entity.pdbx_description
1 polymer ?
#
loop_
_entity_poly.entity_id
_entity_poly.type
_entity_poly.pdbx_seq_one_letter_code
_entity_poly.pdbx_strand_id
1 'polypeptide(L)'
;NIVKNADVLDCFCHTGSFSLHAAHYGAKSVLGIDISETAIEMARKNSALNGFESICSFEKANAFDILRPWADEGKQFDVVILDP
;
A
#
# COMPACT_ATOMS: atom_id res chain seq x y z
N ASN A 1 -13.52 -7.06 10.42
CA ASN A 1 -12.26 -6.81 9.71
C ASN A 1 -12.54 -6.25 8.34
N ILE A 2 -12.25 -4.97 8.14
CA ILE A 2 -12.47 -4.24 6.87
C ILE A 2 -11.59 -4.80 5.74
N VAL A 3 -10.38 -5.25 6.07
CA VAL A 3 -9.36 -5.67 5.10
C VAL A 3 -9.26 -7.18 4.87
N LYS A 4 -10.11 -8.00 5.51
CA LYS A 4 -9.95 -9.46 5.41
C LYS A 4 -10.20 -9.93 3.96
N ASN A 5 -9.20 -10.58 3.37
CA ASN A 5 -9.14 -11.02 1.96
C ASN A 5 -9.23 -9.88 0.93
N ALA A 6 -9.03 -8.62 1.35
CA ALA A 6 -9.13 -7.44 0.50
C ALA A 6 -7.82 -7.19 -0.28
N ASP A 7 -7.95 -6.68 -1.51
CA ASP A 7 -6.87 -5.99 -2.21
C ASP A 7 -6.86 -4.50 -1.77
N VAL A 8 -5.79 -4.08 -1.11
CA VAL A 8 -5.69 -2.78 -0.42
C VAL A 8 -4.72 -1.85 -1.14
N LEU A 9 -5.12 -0.60 -1.34
CA LEU A 9 -4.23 0.49 -1.77
C LEU A 9 -3.96 1.44 -0.60
N ASP A 10 -2.69 1.70 -0.30
CA ASP A 10 -2.23 2.62 0.75
C ASP A 10 -1.44 3.78 0.10
N CYS A 11 -2.09 4.92 -0.09
CA CYS A 11 -1.48 6.10 -0.69
C CYS A 11 -0.89 7.01 0.39
N PHE A 12 0.29 7.56 0.12
CA PHE A 12 1.10 8.33 1.09
C PHE A 12 1.58 7.44 2.25
N CYS A 13 1.98 6.21 1.92
CA CYS A 13 2.19 5.16 2.90
C CYS A 13 3.38 5.40 3.85
N HIS A 14 4.24 6.38 3.57
CA HIS A 14 5.48 6.64 4.31
C HIS A 14 6.27 5.34 4.50
N THR A 15 6.49 4.91 5.76
CA THR A 15 7.22 3.71 6.14
C THR A 15 6.34 2.45 6.23
N GLY A 16 5.13 2.49 5.68
CA GLY A 16 4.22 1.36 5.49
C GLY A 16 3.39 0.99 6.71
N SER A 17 3.20 1.87 7.68
CA SER A 17 2.50 1.52 8.94
C SER A 17 1.10 0.94 8.69
N PHE A 18 0.25 1.61 7.91
CA PHE A 18 -1.08 1.11 7.56
C PHE A 18 -1.00 -0.17 6.74
N SER A 19 -0.13 -0.20 5.74
CA SER A 19 0.10 -1.39 4.91
C SER A 19 0.37 -2.66 5.73
N LEU A 20 1.24 -2.57 6.73
CA LEU A 20 1.60 -3.71 7.59
C LEU A 20 0.45 -4.14 8.50
N HIS A 21 -0.33 -3.19 9.01
CA HIS A 21 -1.54 -3.51 9.76
C HIS A 21 -2.58 -4.17 8.87
N ALA A 22 -2.75 -3.69 7.63
CA ALA A 22 -3.67 -4.31 6.67
C ALA A 22 -3.28 -5.78 6.41
N ALA A 23 -1.99 -6.06 6.17
CA ALA A 23 -1.48 -7.42 6.03
C ALA A 23 -1.72 -8.26 7.30
N HIS A 24 -1.40 -7.74 8.48
CA HIS A 24 -1.63 -8.42 9.76
C HIS A 24 -3.10 -8.80 9.99
N TYR A 25 -4.04 -7.93 9.60
CA TYR A 25 -5.48 -8.18 9.74
C TYR A 25 -6.09 -9.02 8.59
N GLY A 26 -5.26 -9.54 7.70
CA GLY A 26 -5.62 -10.55 6.71
C GLY A 26 -5.93 -9.98 5.32
N ALA A 27 -5.35 -8.85 4.93
CA ALA A 27 -5.36 -8.41 3.53
C ALA A 27 -4.80 -9.50 2.61
N LYS A 28 -5.40 -9.64 1.43
CA LYS A 28 -4.92 -10.54 0.38
C LYS A 28 -3.71 -9.95 -0.33
N SER A 29 -3.74 -8.65 -0.59
CA SER A 29 -2.62 -7.90 -1.13
C SER A 29 -2.66 -6.46 -0.64
N VAL A 30 -1.49 -5.82 -0.57
CA VAL A 30 -1.37 -4.41 -0.21
C VAL A 30 -0.36 -3.76 -1.15
N LEU A 31 -0.75 -2.66 -1.79
CA LEU A 31 0.13 -1.80 -2.55
C LEU A 31 0.29 -0.46 -1.82
N GLY A 32 1.49 -0.19 -1.31
CA GLY A 32 1.86 1.09 -0.72
C GLY A 32 2.54 2.02 -1.73
N ILE A 33 2.09 3.27 -1.78
CA ILE A 33 2.64 4.30 -2.68
C ILE A 33 3.12 5.49 -1.87
N ASP A 34 4.35 5.93 -2.13
CA ASP A 34 4.92 7.15 -1.55
C ASP A 34 5.89 7.83 -2.52
N ILE A 35 6.05 9.15 -2.43
CA ILE A 35 6.96 9.91 -3.31
C ILE A 35 8.43 9.77 -2.89
N SER A 36 8.69 9.39 -1.64
CA SER A 36 10.03 9.27 -1.05
C SER A 36 10.61 7.87 -1.22
N GLU A 37 11.72 7.75 -1.97
CA GLU A 37 12.42 6.46 -2.09
C GLU A 37 12.88 5.94 -0.73
N THR A 38 13.37 6.83 0.14
CA THR A 38 13.81 6.47 1.49
C THR A 38 12.68 5.86 2.31
N ALA A 39 11.47 6.42 2.20
CA ALA A 39 10.29 5.89 2.90
C ALA A 39 9.90 4.52 2.36
N ILE A 40 9.91 4.35 1.03
CA ILE A 40 9.64 3.08 0.36
C ILE A 40 10.66 2.00 0.73
N GLU A 41 11.97 2.33 0.77
CA GLU A 41 13.00 1.39 1.23
C GLU A 41 12.78 0.96 2.69
N MET A 42 12.38 1.89 3.55
CA MET A 42 12.03 1.58 4.94
C MET A 42 10.77 0.73 5.03
N ALA A 43 9.75 1.00 4.21
CA ALA A 43 8.51 0.22 4.16
C ALA A 43 8.77 -1.24 3.72
N ARG A 44 9.61 -1.43 2.69
CA ARG A 44 10.07 -2.76 2.25
C ARG A 44 10.80 -3.49 3.38
N LYS A 45 11.72 -2.82 4.08
CA LYS A 45 12.42 -3.39 5.25
C LYS A 45 11.45 -3.76 6.37
N ASN A 46 10.49 -2.90 6.69
CA ASN A 46 9.49 -3.16 7.73
C ASN A 46 8.60 -4.35 7.35
N SER A 47 8.21 -4.47 6.08
CA SER A 47 7.48 -5.62 5.57
C SER A 47 8.26 -6.92 5.72
N ALA A 48 9.53 -6.92 5.35
CA ALA A 48 10.41 -8.06 5.53
C ALA A 48 10.57 -8.46 7.01
N LEU A 49 10.81 -7.48 7.89
CA LEU A 49 10.93 -7.69 9.34
C LEU A 49 9.68 -8.32 9.97
N ASN A 50 8.50 -8.11 9.39
CA ASN A 50 7.23 -8.67 9.85
C ASN A 50 6.78 -9.90 9.04
N GLY A 51 7.56 -10.35 8.04
CA GLY A 51 7.20 -11.48 7.19
C GLY A 51 6.05 -11.22 6.23
N PHE A 52 5.79 -9.96 5.88
CA PHE A 52 4.70 -9.56 4.97
C PHE A 52 5.15 -9.28 3.53
N GLU A 53 6.39 -9.61 3.18
CA GLU A 53 6.97 -9.35 1.85
C GLU A 53 6.28 -10.11 0.71
N SER A 54 5.48 -11.14 0.99
CA SER A 54 4.61 -11.79 0.01
C SER A 54 3.21 -11.17 -0.12
N ILE A 55 2.85 -10.23 0.75
CA ILE A 55 1.53 -9.58 0.80
C ILE A 55 1.64 -8.10 0.43
N CYS A 56 2.67 -7.40 0.92
CA CYS A 56 2.88 -5.98 0.73
C CYS A 56 3.94 -5.70 -0.36
N SER A 57 3.56 -4.91 -1.37
CA SER A 57 4.47 -4.28 -2.32
C SER A 57 4.50 -2.77 -2.10
N PHE A 58 5.62 -2.13 -2.43
CA PHE A 58 5.81 -0.69 -2.28
C PHE A 58 6.45 -0.08 -3.53
N GLU A 59 5.83 0.96 -4.06
CA GLU A 59 6.28 1.65 -5.26
C GLU A 59 6.47 3.14 -4.99
N LYS A 60 7.58 3.68 -5.49
CA LYS A 60 7.82 5.12 -5.46
C LYS A 60 7.01 5.78 -6.57
N ALA A 61 6.03 6.59 -6.19
CA ALA A 61 5.30 7.42 -7.13
C ALA A 61 4.63 8.60 -6.41
N ASN A 62 4.29 9.63 -7.16
CA ASN A 62 3.32 10.61 -6.71
C ASN A 62 1.92 10.01 -6.84
N ALA A 63 1.20 9.89 -5.71
CA ALA A 63 -0.14 9.28 -5.68
C ALA A 63 -1.10 9.94 -6.68
N PHE A 64 -1.06 11.27 -6.86
CA PHE A 64 -1.93 11.95 -7.81
C PHE A 64 -1.65 11.57 -9.27
N ASP A 65 -0.39 11.26 -9.61
CA ASP A 65 0.01 10.91 -10.97
C ASP A 65 -0.46 9.50 -11.37
N ILE A 66 -0.59 8.60 -10.39
CA ILE A 66 -1.06 7.22 -10.62
C ILE A 66 -2.58 7.08 -10.47
N LEU A 67 -3.21 7.83 -9.55
CA LEU A 67 -4.63 7.68 -9.25
C LEU A 67 -5.51 8.19 -10.40
N ARG A 68 -5.08 9.27 -11.07
CA ARG A 68 -5.79 9.84 -12.22
C ARG A 68 -6.00 8.82 -13.36
N PRO A 69 -4.94 8.22 -13.94
CA PRO A 69 -5.12 7.23 -15.00
C PRO A 69 -5.85 5.97 -14.51
N TRP A 70 -5.61 5.52 -13.28
CA TRP A 70 -6.33 4.36 -12.73
C TRP A 70 -7.82 4.60 -12.56
N ALA A 71 -8.23 5.81 -12.22
CA ALA A 71 -9.63 6.20 -12.18
C ALA A 71 -10.25 6.17 -13.58
N ASP A 72 -9.56 6.69 -14.60
CA ASP A 72 -10.01 6.68 -16.00
C ASP A 72 -10.12 5.23 -16.54
N GLU A 73 -9.21 4.35 -16.14
CA GLU A 73 -9.21 2.92 -16.48
C GLU A 73 -10.24 2.11 -15.66
N GLY A 74 -10.89 2.72 -14.67
CA GLY A 74 -11.84 2.04 -13.80
C GLY A 74 -11.22 1.00 -12.87
N LYS A 75 -9.92 1.11 -12.56
CA LYS A 75 -9.22 0.21 -11.64
C LYS A 75 -9.85 0.28 -10.24
N GLN A 76 -10.06 -0.87 -9.64
CA GLN A 76 -10.71 -0.99 -8.33
C GLN A 76 -9.77 -1.64 -7.30
N PHE A 77 -9.96 -1.25 -6.05
CA PHE A 77 -9.41 -1.89 -4.85
C PHE A 77 -10.56 -2.06 -3.86
N ASP A 78 -10.51 -3.10 -3.04
CA ASP A 78 -11.55 -3.34 -2.02
C ASP A 78 -11.50 -2.28 -0.91
N VAL A 79 -10.29 -1.79 -0.60
CA VAL A 79 -10.03 -0.76 0.41
C VAL A 79 -8.97 0.20 -0.11
N VAL A 80 -9.23 1.50 0.04
CA VAL A 80 -8.27 2.57 -0.24
C VAL A 80 -8.02 3.37 1.04
N ILE A 81 -6.75 3.52 1.41
CA ILE A 81 -6.27 4.37 2.48
C ILE A 81 -5.64 5.61 1.81
N LEU A 82 -6.12 6.80 2.20
CA LEU A 82 -5.66 8.09 1.69
C LEU A 82 -5.34 8.99 2.87
N ASP A 83 -4.04 9.16 3.17
CA ASP A 83 -3.54 9.95 4.30
C ASP A 83 -2.39 10.89 3.86
N PRO A 84 -2.69 11.99 3.14
CA PRO A 84 -1.70 12.85 2.51
C PRO A 84 -0.83 13.69 3.45
#